data_AF-A0A6N7IFM9-F1
#
_entry.id   AF-A0A6N7IFM9-F1
#
_cell.length_a   1.000
_cell.length_b   1.000
_cell.length_c   1.000
_cell.angle_alpha   90.00
_cell.angle_beta   90.00
_cell.angle_gamma   90.00
#
_symmetry.space_group_name_H-M   'P 1'
#
loop_
_entity.id
_entity.type
_entity.pdbx_description
1 polymer ?
#
loop_
_entity_poly.entity_id
_entity_poly.type
_entity_poly.pdbx_seq_one_letter_code
_entity_poly.pdbx_strand_id
1 'polypeptide(L)'
;MFGHGDNAFEVALAHIAVDGERPRSEDVRGLWKKRQANRPSPVLLVVIYRDRDGRPCAAVVGTSGDPSPTIGLSVGQVARIARAGLGEPDRHAAARTIDRLLAGLRDQLTPGLVNSGLFASHELRTGVPERPDWESARDAARPLLGFRGMPLIQALGYDTSSRGSGALLLAHQGNNRAIAVLLDATEVFDRPSARFGAISPVAHGLALAGREGLPWLVVLRDTQLRLYPARPDVGVGRKGQAETYTELDLTLLSDDEAAYLTLLFAPDALAPGGAVDQILASSQNFAADLGRRLRERIYDDVVPSLALAVAARMHPSSEEELTDAYRRTLLILFRLLFLAYAEDRGLLPYGRNPRYDRHAIKTLAREFADEPNQEFDAYATSLWDDMQVVWSAVDEGNRGWDVPAYDGGLFSSDPDTRPSGVALADMRLTDAEFGPALRALLVDVDEDGTQGPVDFRSLTVREFGTIYEGLLESSLSIAPADLTRDKGGTYVPAAPGSEVIVPAGRVYIHDRSGARKSTGSYFTKQFAVAHLLDAALEPALDAHLARVKELLDAGDDASASEAFFDFRVADLAMGSGHFLVAAIDRIEAKFTALLPGFRS
;
A
#
# COMPACT_ATOMS: atom_id res chain seq x y z
N MET A 1 -11.31 3.07 38.18
CA MET A 1 -12.20 4.12 37.65
C MET A 1 -13.42 3.45 37.05
N PHE A 2 -14.60 4.07 37.09
CA PHE A 2 -15.83 3.51 36.56
C PHE A 2 -16.45 4.44 35.52
N GLY A 3 -16.97 3.87 34.43
CA GLY A 3 -17.73 4.58 33.41
C GLY A 3 -19.20 4.76 33.78
N HIS A 4 -20.06 4.87 32.77
CA HIS A 4 -21.47 5.14 32.94
C HIS A 4 -22.36 3.87 32.93
N GLY A 5 -23.55 3.98 33.54
CA GLY A 5 -24.60 2.95 33.53
C GLY A 5 -24.45 1.83 34.57
N ASP A 6 -25.42 0.90 34.55
CA ASP A 6 -25.43 -0.28 35.42
C ASP A 6 -24.35 -1.29 35.00
N ASN A 7 -23.68 -1.89 35.98
CA ASN A 7 -22.49 -2.73 35.73
C ASN A 7 -21.46 -1.99 34.86
N ALA A 8 -21.21 -0.73 35.22
CA ALA A 8 -20.33 0.17 34.49
C ALA A 8 -18.99 -0.48 34.12
N PHE A 9 -18.46 -0.04 32.98
CA PHE A 9 -17.09 -0.36 32.57
C PHE A 9 -16.10 0.07 33.65
N GLU A 10 -15.15 -0.81 33.95
CA GLU A 10 -14.15 -0.60 35.00
C GLU A 10 -12.76 -0.55 34.40
N VAL A 11 -12.00 0.50 34.74
CA VAL A 11 -10.55 0.53 34.54
C VAL A 11 -9.88 0.23 35.88
N ALA A 12 -9.25 -0.94 35.96
CA ALA A 12 -8.50 -1.41 37.12
C ALA A 12 -7.00 -1.12 36.92
N LEU A 13 -6.37 -0.50 37.91
CA LEU A 13 -4.95 -0.14 37.86
C LEU A 13 -4.15 -1.00 38.84
N ALA A 14 -3.04 -1.55 38.37
CA ALA A 14 -2.02 -2.22 39.17
C ALA A 14 -0.64 -1.66 38.82
N HIS A 15 0.34 -1.88 39.70
CA HIS A 15 1.72 -1.46 39.49
C HIS A 15 2.68 -2.57 39.86
N ILE A 16 3.80 -2.67 39.13
CA ILE A 16 4.95 -3.46 39.54
C ILE A 16 5.89 -2.54 40.32
N ALA A 17 6.23 -2.94 41.54
CA ALA A 17 7.04 -2.13 42.45
C ALA A 17 8.56 -2.22 42.16
N VAL A 18 8.98 -3.22 41.38
CA VAL A 18 10.39 -3.47 41.05
C VAL A 18 10.69 -2.87 39.67
N ASP A 19 11.67 -1.98 39.63
CA ASP A 19 12.14 -1.38 38.38
C ASP A 19 12.87 -2.41 37.51
N GLY A 20 12.69 -2.32 36.19
CA GLY A 20 13.33 -3.22 35.23
C GLY A 20 12.63 -4.57 35.04
N GLU A 21 11.58 -4.85 35.81
CA GLU A 21 10.81 -6.10 35.69
C GLU A 21 9.61 -5.93 34.74
N ARG A 22 9.71 -6.54 33.56
CA ARG A 22 8.59 -6.59 32.60
C ARG A 22 7.55 -7.63 33.07
N PRO A 23 6.25 -7.30 33.10
CA PRO A 23 5.21 -8.24 33.51
C PRO A 23 5.19 -9.46 32.59
N ARG A 24 5.03 -10.67 33.17
CA ARG A 24 4.76 -11.87 32.39
C ARG A 24 3.28 -11.89 31.96
N SER A 25 3.02 -12.27 30.72
CA SER A 25 1.65 -12.32 30.18
C SER A 25 0.69 -13.17 31.02
N GLU A 26 1.18 -14.28 31.59
CA GLU A 26 0.39 -15.15 32.46
C GLU A 26 -0.05 -14.46 33.76
N ASP A 27 0.83 -13.67 34.37
CA ASP A 27 0.55 -12.97 35.62
C ASP A 27 -0.49 -11.87 35.40
N VAL A 28 -0.35 -11.10 34.31
CA VAL A 28 -1.32 -10.05 33.94
C VAL A 28 -2.69 -10.65 33.67
N ARG A 29 -2.73 -11.76 32.91
CA ARG A 29 -3.97 -12.51 32.64
C ARG A 29 -4.58 -13.06 33.92
N GLY A 30 -3.78 -13.61 34.81
CA GLY A 30 -4.21 -14.13 36.11
C GLY A 30 -4.81 -13.03 36.99
N LEU A 31 -4.18 -11.86 37.04
CA LEU A 31 -4.67 -10.69 37.76
C LEU A 31 -5.99 -10.18 37.18
N TRP A 32 -6.09 -10.13 35.86
CA TRP A 32 -7.32 -9.73 35.17
C TRP A 32 -8.47 -10.69 35.50
N LYS A 33 -8.25 -12.01 35.43
CA LYS A 33 -9.27 -13.03 35.79
C LYS A 33 -9.76 -12.86 37.23
N LYS A 34 -8.84 -12.65 38.17
CA LYS A 34 -9.18 -12.38 39.57
C LYS A 34 -10.00 -11.11 39.72
N ARG A 35 -9.73 -10.08 38.92
CA ARG A 35 -10.48 -8.82 38.97
C ARG A 35 -11.84 -8.91 38.28
N GLN A 36 -11.92 -9.55 37.12
CA GLN A 36 -13.17 -9.72 36.37
C GLN A 36 -14.14 -10.62 37.15
N ALA A 37 -13.67 -11.73 37.73
CA ALA A 37 -14.41 -12.57 38.67
C ALA A 37 -15.84 -12.95 38.22
N ASN A 38 -16.04 -13.17 36.93
CA ASN A 38 -17.32 -13.41 36.25
C ASN A 38 -18.39 -12.33 36.51
N ARG A 39 -17.95 -11.11 36.86
CA ARG A 39 -18.85 -9.96 36.98
C ARG A 39 -19.33 -9.53 35.59
N PRO A 40 -20.56 -9.00 35.50
CA PRO A 40 -21.12 -8.49 34.26
C PRO A 40 -20.52 -7.14 33.82
N SER A 41 -19.64 -6.55 34.62
CA SER A 41 -18.88 -5.34 34.28
C SER A 41 -17.68 -5.68 33.40
N PRO A 42 -17.53 -5.05 32.23
CA PRO A 42 -16.30 -5.16 31.44
C PRO A 42 -15.14 -4.51 32.20
N VAL A 43 -13.99 -5.18 32.25
CA VAL A 43 -12.80 -4.70 32.99
C VAL A 43 -11.63 -4.51 32.04
N LEU A 44 -11.10 -3.29 31.94
CA LEU A 44 -9.77 -3.04 31.39
C LEU A 44 -8.77 -3.07 32.55
N LEU A 45 -7.89 -4.07 32.57
CA LEU A 45 -6.77 -4.08 33.52
C LEU A 45 -5.58 -3.34 32.89
N VAL A 46 -5.04 -2.37 33.62
CA VAL A 46 -3.82 -1.65 33.30
C VAL A 46 -2.77 -1.95 34.37
N VAL A 47 -1.61 -2.45 33.96
CA VAL A 47 -0.46 -2.69 34.85
C VAL A 47 0.65 -1.73 34.45
N ILE A 48 0.98 -0.77 35.32
CA ILE A 48 2.10 0.16 35.12
C ILE A 48 3.38 -0.48 35.64
N TYR A 49 4.47 -0.38 34.89
CA TYR A 49 5.79 -0.87 35.27
C TYR A 49 6.89 0.03 34.67
N ARG A 50 8.13 -0.17 35.08
CA ARG A 50 9.29 0.48 34.46
C ARG A 50 10.09 -0.56 33.69
N ASP A 51 10.43 -0.25 32.44
CA ASP A 51 11.29 -1.11 31.63
C ASP A 51 12.74 -1.10 32.13
N ARG A 52 13.64 -1.79 31.42
CA ARG A 52 15.05 -1.90 31.80
C ARG A 52 15.79 -0.56 31.79
N ASP A 53 15.32 0.39 31.00
CA ASP A 53 15.88 1.75 30.90
C ASP A 53 15.19 2.72 31.86
N GLY A 54 14.31 2.21 32.73
CA GLY A 54 13.57 2.98 33.71
C GLY A 54 12.39 3.77 33.13
N ARG A 55 12.02 3.58 31.85
CA ARG A 55 10.92 4.30 31.21
C ARG A 55 9.57 3.76 31.70
N PRO A 56 8.59 4.65 31.95
CA PRO A 56 7.27 4.23 32.40
C PRO A 56 6.49 3.57 31.25
N CYS A 57 6.12 2.31 31.45
CA CYS A 57 5.42 1.47 30.49
C CYS A 57 4.13 0.91 31.09
N ALA A 58 3.26 0.42 30.22
CA ALA A 58 2.00 -0.20 30.61
C ALA A 58 1.77 -1.54 29.88
N ALA A 59 1.12 -2.45 30.59
CA ALA A 59 0.53 -3.66 30.04
C ALA A 59 -1.00 -3.59 30.19
N VAL A 60 -1.74 -4.02 29.18
CA VAL A 60 -3.21 -3.94 29.17
C VAL A 60 -3.85 -5.27 28.79
N VAL A 61 -4.99 -5.56 29.42
CA VAL A 61 -5.88 -6.68 29.08
C VAL A 61 -7.30 -6.17 28.94
N GLY A 62 -7.92 -6.50 27.80
CA GLY A 62 -9.25 -6.04 27.38
C GLY A 62 -10.41 -6.63 28.18
N THR A 63 -11.63 -6.41 27.69
CA THR A 63 -12.81 -6.41 28.57
C THR A 63 -13.47 -7.75 28.85
N SER A 64 -13.44 -8.68 27.88
CA SER A 64 -14.24 -9.92 27.95
C SER A 64 -13.70 -11.12 27.14
N GLY A 65 -12.76 -10.91 26.20
CA GLY A 65 -12.29 -11.93 25.23
C GLY A 65 -10.90 -12.52 25.50
N ASP A 66 -10.33 -13.24 24.51
CA ASP A 66 -9.02 -13.93 24.58
C ASP A 66 -7.92 -12.99 25.15
N PRO A 67 -7.47 -13.22 26.40
CA PRO A 67 -6.67 -12.29 27.16
C PRO A 67 -5.20 -12.45 26.78
N SER A 68 -4.84 -12.08 25.55
CA SER A 68 -3.45 -11.84 25.17
C SER A 68 -3.09 -10.42 25.62
N PRO A 69 -2.31 -10.25 26.71
CA PRO A 69 -1.97 -8.92 27.18
C PRO A 69 -1.10 -8.21 26.14
N THR A 70 -1.38 -6.95 25.88
CA THR A 70 -0.48 -6.10 25.10
C THR A 70 0.46 -5.42 26.09
N ILE A 71 1.77 -5.64 25.95
CA ILE A 71 2.79 -5.23 26.93
C ILE A 71 3.81 -4.33 26.26
N GLY A 72 4.12 -3.19 26.87
CA GLY A 72 5.13 -2.24 26.36
C GLY A 72 4.51 -0.99 25.76
N LEU A 73 3.27 -0.67 26.14
CA LEU A 73 2.59 0.54 25.71
C LEU A 73 3.06 1.75 26.53
N SER A 74 3.04 2.93 25.93
CA SER A 74 3.27 4.18 26.68
C SER A 74 2.11 4.47 27.63
N VAL A 75 2.40 5.05 28.80
CA VAL A 75 1.36 5.34 29.81
C VAL A 75 0.33 6.35 29.29
N GLY A 76 0.75 7.35 28.50
CA GLY A 76 -0.15 8.33 27.90
C GLY A 76 -1.12 7.71 26.90
N GLN A 77 -0.64 6.82 26.03
CA GLN A 77 -1.48 6.05 25.10
C GLN A 77 -2.53 5.21 25.83
N VAL A 78 -2.13 4.48 26.88
CA VAL A 78 -3.10 3.70 27.69
C VAL A 78 -4.09 4.59 28.41
N ALA A 79 -3.67 5.76 28.91
CA ALA A 79 -4.58 6.73 29.51
C ALA A 79 -5.62 7.26 28.52
N ARG A 80 -5.23 7.50 27.24
CA ARG A 80 -6.16 7.88 26.17
C ARG A 80 -7.16 6.77 25.86
N ILE A 81 -6.71 5.53 25.71
CA ILE A 81 -7.57 4.35 25.48
C ILE A 81 -8.57 4.17 26.64
N ALA A 82 -8.09 4.24 27.90
CA ALA A 82 -8.93 4.13 29.08
C ALA A 82 -9.98 5.25 29.14
N ARG A 83 -9.60 6.49 28.79
CA ARG A 83 -10.51 7.63 28.74
C ARG A 83 -11.60 7.46 27.67
N ALA A 84 -11.25 6.92 26.51
CA ALA A 84 -12.23 6.62 25.46
C ALA A 84 -13.31 5.66 25.99
N GLY A 85 -12.92 4.53 26.59
CA GLY A 85 -13.90 3.59 27.16
C GLY A 85 -14.69 4.14 28.34
N LEU A 86 -14.08 4.97 29.20
CA LEU A 86 -14.77 5.60 30.34
C LEU A 86 -15.83 6.63 29.90
N GLY A 87 -15.65 7.26 28.74
CA GLY A 87 -16.56 8.27 28.21
C GLY A 87 -17.78 7.71 27.45
N GLU A 88 -17.85 6.40 27.25
CA GLU A 88 -18.95 5.74 26.55
C GLU A 88 -20.23 5.71 27.41
N PRO A 89 -21.42 5.79 26.78
CA PRO A 89 -22.68 5.97 27.50
C PRO A 89 -23.08 4.75 28.34
N ASP A 90 -22.63 3.56 27.95
CA ASP A 90 -22.94 2.30 28.62
C ASP A 90 -21.79 1.27 28.48
N ARG A 91 -21.88 0.20 29.27
CA ARG A 91 -20.89 -0.87 29.31
C ARG A 91 -20.67 -1.59 27.97
N HIS A 92 -21.70 -1.72 27.13
CA HIS A 92 -21.60 -2.42 25.86
C HIS A 92 -20.90 -1.56 24.81
N ALA A 93 -21.18 -0.26 24.79
CA ALA A 93 -20.43 0.71 24.00
C ALA A 93 -18.97 0.78 24.43
N ALA A 94 -18.71 0.87 25.74
CA ALA A 94 -17.36 0.82 26.31
C ALA A 94 -16.59 -0.43 25.90
N ALA A 95 -17.19 -1.62 26.05
CA ALA A 95 -16.56 -2.88 25.66
C ALA A 95 -16.20 -2.91 24.17
N ARG A 96 -17.14 -2.55 23.28
CA ARG A 96 -16.88 -2.49 21.83
C ARG A 96 -15.76 -1.51 21.48
N THR A 97 -15.75 -0.33 22.10
CA THR A 97 -14.71 0.69 21.87
C THR A 97 -13.34 0.20 22.32
N ILE A 98 -13.23 -0.39 23.52
CA ILE A 98 -11.96 -0.91 24.04
C ILE A 98 -11.47 -2.10 23.19
N ASP A 99 -12.34 -3.06 22.89
CA ASP A 99 -11.94 -4.23 22.11
C ASP A 99 -11.47 -3.82 20.70
N ARG A 100 -12.14 -2.84 20.07
CA ARG A 100 -11.70 -2.25 18.78
C ARG A 100 -10.33 -1.57 18.89
N LEU A 101 -10.12 -0.73 19.91
CA LEU A 101 -8.85 -0.01 20.09
C LEU A 101 -7.70 -0.98 20.38
N LEU A 102 -7.92 -1.99 21.22
CA LEU A 102 -6.91 -3.00 21.53
C LEU A 102 -6.59 -3.92 20.35
N ALA A 103 -7.55 -4.19 19.46
CA ALA A 103 -7.30 -4.87 18.20
C ALA A 103 -6.40 -4.01 17.29
N GLY A 104 -6.70 -2.70 17.17
CA GLY A 104 -5.89 -1.76 16.39
C GLY A 104 -4.42 -1.65 16.83
N LEU A 105 -4.12 -1.90 18.12
CA LEU A 105 -2.75 -1.96 18.62
C LEU A 105 -1.94 -3.17 18.11
N ARG A 106 -2.60 -4.25 17.67
CA ARG A 106 -1.94 -5.51 17.29
C ARG A 106 -1.70 -5.62 15.79
N ASP A 107 -2.52 -4.95 14.98
CA ASP A 107 -2.55 -5.13 13.53
C ASP A 107 -1.60 -4.17 12.77
N GLN A 108 -0.92 -3.24 13.47
CA GLN A 108 -0.14 -2.18 12.85
C GLN A 108 1.30 -2.14 13.38
N LEU A 109 2.27 -1.96 12.48
CA LEU A 109 3.69 -1.76 12.82
C LEU A 109 3.89 -0.48 13.66
N THR A 110 3.15 0.58 13.34
CA THR A 110 3.01 1.81 14.16
C THR A 110 1.54 2.00 14.50
N PRO A 111 1.11 1.68 15.74
CA PRO A 111 -0.27 1.82 16.13
C PRO A 111 -0.79 3.25 15.95
N GLY A 112 -1.94 3.38 15.27
CA GLY A 112 -2.56 4.67 15.03
C GLY A 112 -1.97 5.45 13.86
N LEU A 113 -1.06 4.86 13.06
CA LEU A 113 -0.63 5.44 11.78
C LEU A 113 -1.07 4.51 10.65
N VAL A 114 -1.90 5.01 9.73
CA VAL A 114 -2.27 4.29 8.51
C VAL A 114 -1.78 5.07 7.31
N ASN A 115 -0.97 4.45 6.47
CA ASN A 115 -0.54 5.04 5.21
C ASN A 115 -1.23 4.34 4.04
N SER A 116 -1.99 5.12 3.26
CA SER A 116 -2.64 4.70 2.03
C SER A 116 -2.03 5.44 0.85
N GLY A 117 -0.76 5.17 0.56
CA GLY A 117 -0.11 5.60 -0.68
C GLY A 117 0.31 7.08 -0.77
N LEU A 118 0.13 7.88 0.28
CA LEU A 118 0.63 9.26 0.27
C LEU A 118 2.17 9.28 0.36
N PHE A 119 2.74 8.59 1.34
CA PHE A 119 4.20 8.47 1.52
C PHE A 119 4.69 7.04 1.26
N ALA A 120 6.00 6.86 1.15
CA ALA A 120 6.59 5.52 1.16
C ALA A 120 6.49 4.95 2.58
N SER A 121 6.04 3.71 2.72
CA SER A 121 5.86 3.12 4.05
C SER A 121 7.20 2.96 4.77
N HIS A 122 8.28 2.71 4.03
CA HIS A 122 9.65 2.70 4.57
C HIS A 122 10.06 4.07 5.09
N GLU A 123 9.81 5.14 4.32
CA GLU A 123 10.14 6.50 4.74
C GLU A 123 9.44 6.85 6.05
N LEU A 124 8.14 6.56 6.17
CA LEU A 124 7.44 6.77 7.44
C LEU A 124 8.08 5.96 8.57
N ARG A 125 8.36 4.67 8.38
CA ARG A 125 8.87 3.82 9.48
C ARG A 125 10.30 4.12 9.91
N THR A 126 11.17 4.49 8.98
CA THR A 126 12.62 4.60 9.21
C THR A 126 13.09 6.04 9.03
N GLY A 127 12.83 6.63 7.86
CA GLY A 127 13.34 7.96 7.51
C GLY A 127 12.78 9.10 8.37
N VAL A 128 11.46 9.13 8.61
CA VAL A 128 10.83 10.21 9.41
C VAL A 128 11.33 10.21 10.87
N PRO A 129 11.41 9.06 11.58
CA PRO A 129 12.02 8.99 12.90
C PRO A 129 13.49 9.44 12.98
N GLU A 130 14.24 9.34 11.88
CA GLU A 130 15.64 9.77 11.79
C GLU A 130 15.82 11.26 11.49
N ARG A 131 14.73 12.00 11.23
CA ARG A 131 14.81 13.43 10.95
C ARG A 131 15.40 14.20 12.15
N PRO A 132 16.22 15.23 11.88
CA PRO A 132 16.85 16.03 12.94
C PRO A 132 15.83 16.80 13.80
N ASP A 133 14.63 17.06 13.29
CA ASP A 133 13.55 17.76 14.00
C ASP A 133 12.60 16.81 14.75
N TRP A 134 12.77 15.48 14.66
CA TRP A 134 11.87 14.49 15.26
C TRP A 134 11.61 14.71 16.75
N GLU A 135 12.67 14.90 17.55
CA GLU A 135 12.51 15.06 19.00
C GLU A 135 11.75 16.34 19.36
N SER A 136 12.06 17.45 18.68
CA SER A 136 11.39 18.73 18.89
C SER A 136 9.92 18.67 18.47
N ALA A 137 9.63 17.99 17.36
CA ALA A 137 8.29 17.77 16.85
C ALA A 137 7.47 16.90 17.81
N ARG A 138 8.09 15.84 18.36
CA ARG A 138 7.49 14.96 19.38
C ARG A 138 7.10 15.74 20.62
N ASP A 139 8.01 16.56 21.16
CA ASP A 139 7.75 17.31 22.38
C ASP A 139 6.67 18.38 22.19
N ALA A 140 6.63 19.01 21.01
CA ALA A 140 5.53 19.92 20.64
C ALA A 140 4.18 19.19 20.47
N ALA A 141 4.19 17.95 19.98
CA ALA A 141 2.98 17.19 19.70
C ALA A 141 2.36 16.49 20.92
N ARG A 142 3.18 16.03 21.88
CA ARG A 142 2.73 15.31 23.09
C ARG A 142 1.57 15.97 23.84
N PRO A 143 1.57 17.29 24.14
CA PRO A 143 0.44 17.92 24.82
C PRO A 143 -0.83 17.97 23.95
N LEU A 144 -0.70 17.82 22.63
CA LEU A 144 -1.80 17.93 21.67
C LEU A 144 -2.60 16.63 21.51
N LEU A 145 -2.04 15.48 21.90
CA LEU A 145 -2.67 14.15 21.71
C LEU A 145 -4.02 13.97 22.43
N GLY A 146 -4.34 14.83 23.40
CA GLY A 146 -5.62 14.82 24.11
C GLY A 146 -6.71 15.69 23.49
N PHE A 147 -6.38 16.49 22.48
CA PHE A 147 -7.33 17.38 21.80
C PHE A 147 -8.04 16.68 20.65
N ARG A 148 -9.18 17.23 20.24
CA ARG A 148 -10.02 16.73 19.14
C ARG A 148 -10.79 17.88 18.49
N GLY A 149 -11.21 17.70 17.24
CA GLY A 149 -12.02 18.68 16.51
C GLY A 149 -11.38 20.07 16.42
N MET A 150 -12.20 21.12 16.55
CA MET A 150 -11.73 22.52 16.48
C MET A 150 -10.64 22.87 17.51
N PRO A 151 -10.73 22.49 18.80
CA PRO A 151 -9.64 22.69 19.75
C PRO A 151 -8.27 22.15 19.30
N LEU A 152 -8.24 21.01 18.60
CA LEU A 152 -7.00 20.47 18.06
C LEU A 152 -6.45 21.34 16.92
N ILE A 153 -7.30 21.77 16.00
CA ILE A 153 -6.90 22.67 14.90
C ILE A 153 -6.31 23.97 15.44
N GLN A 154 -6.95 24.56 16.44
CA GLN A 154 -6.45 25.76 17.10
C GLN A 154 -5.13 25.52 17.83
N ALA A 155 -5.01 24.39 18.54
CA ALA A 155 -3.79 24.04 19.28
C ALA A 155 -2.60 23.68 18.36
N LEU A 156 -2.87 23.23 17.12
CA LEU A 156 -1.85 23.09 16.07
C LEU A 156 -1.34 24.45 15.53
N GLY A 157 -2.04 25.55 15.83
CA GLY A 157 -1.62 26.90 15.46
C GLY A 157 -2.31 27.47 14.21
N TYR A 158 -3.47 26.92 13.81
CA TYR A 158 -4.23 27.44 12.68
C TYR A 158 -5.19 28.57 13.07
N ASP A 159 -5.20 29.62 12.25
CA ASP A 159 -6.34 30.52 12.08
C ASP A 159 -7.37 29.83 11.17
N THR A 160 -8.65 30.00 11.46
CA THR A 160 -9.73 29.33 10.70
C THR A 160 -10.78 30.30 10.20
N SER A 161 -11.27 30.07 8.98
CA SER A 161 -12.47 30.73 8.47
C SER A 161 -13.42 29.73 7.83
N SER A 162 -14.72 29.84 8.11
CA SER A 162 -15.72 28.87 7.65
C SER A 162 -15.87 28.89 6.12
N ARG A 163 -16.14 27.71 5.55
CA ARG A 163 -16.53 27.49 4.15
C ARG A 163 -17.88 26.78 4.00
N GLY A 164 -18.63 26.65 5.10
CA GLY A 164 -19.91 25.96 5.13
C GLY A 164 -19.75 24.44 5.28
N SER A 165 -20.84 23.75 5.65
CA SER A 165 -20.90 22.28 5.81
C SER A 165 -19.78 21.67 6.67
N GLY A 166 -19.28 22.38 7.68
CA GLY A 166 -18.18 21.91 8.55
C GLY A 166 -16.79 22.03 7.92
N ALA A 167 -16.67 22.60 6.72
CA ALA A 167 -15.41 22.93 6.09
C ALA A 167 -14.85 24.26 6.60
N LEU A 168 -13.52 24.30 6.73
CA LEU A 168 -12.74 25.43 7.23
C LEU A 168 -11.57 25.66 6.28
N LEU A 169 -11.28 26.93 5.99
CA LEU A 169 -9.97 27.32 5.48
C LEU A 169 -9.01 27.39 6.66
N LEU A 170 -7.90 26.64 6.57
CA LEU A 170 -6.80 26.69 7.52
C LEU A 170 -5.73 27.67 7.03
N ALA A 171 -5.44 28.68 7.84
CA ALA A 171 -4.41 29.67 7.58
C ALA A 171 -3.42 29.76 8.74
N HIS A 172 -2.21 30.25 8.48
CA HIS A 172 -1.22 30.55 9.49
C HIS A 172 -0.37 31.74 9.05
N GLN A 173 -0.23 32.73 9.92
CA GLN A 173 0.50 33.97 9.62
C GLN A 173 0.04 34.62 8.30
N GLY A 174 -1.28 34.64 8.06
CA GLY A 174 -1.88 35.20 6.84
C GLY A 174 -1.74 34.35 5.58
N ASN A 175 -1.12 33.17 5.65
CA ASN A 175 -0.98 32.26 4.51
C ASN A 175 -1.95 31.09 4.62
N ASN A 176 -2.70 30.82 3.55
CA ASN A 176 -3.58 29.66 3.47
C ASN A 176 -2.74 28.38 3.31
N ARG A 177 -3.09 27.33 4.04
CA ARG A 177 -2.34 26.06 4.05
C ARG A 177 -3.16 24.90 3.49
N ALA A 178 -4.41 24.77 3.92
CA ALA A 178 -5.24 23.62 3.61
C ALA A 178 -6.73 23.95 3.77
N ILE A 179 -7.58 23.08 3.23
CA ILE A 179 -8.96 22.96 3.68
C ILE A 179 -9.03 21.91 4.79
N ALA A 180 -9.81 22.15 5.84
CA ALA A 180 -10.18 21.13 6.80
C ALA A 180 -11.68 20.83 6.76
N VAL A 181 -12.07 19.57 6.99
CA VAL A 181 -13.47 19.18 7.15
C VAL A 181 -13.62 18.45 8.49
N LEU A 182 -14.45 19.02 9.38
CA LEU A 182 -14.74 18.45 10.69
C LEU A 182 -16.01 17.59 10.62
N LEU A 183 -15.86 16.29 10.87
CA LEU A 183 -16.94 15.31 10.83
C LEU A 183 -17.63 15.18 12.18
N ASP A 184 -18.93 14.87 12.13
CA ASP A 184 -19.69 14.44 13.29
C ASP A 184 -19.38 12.97 13.62
N ALA A 185 -19.63 12.54 14.86
CA ALA A 185 -19.25 11.20 15.34
C ALA A 185 -19.90 10.04 14.56
N THR A 186 -21.06 10.27 13.94
CA THR A 186 -21.79 9.26 13.14
C THR A 186 -21.38 9.24 11.67
N GLU A 187 -20.62 10.24 11.21
CA GLU A 187 -20.19 10.33 9.82
C GLU A 187 -18.97 9.44 9.55
N VAL A 188 -18.83 9.05 8.29
CA VAL A 188 -17.71 8.23 7.80
C VAL A 188 -17.03 8.99 6.69
N PHE A 189 -15.70 9.04 6.71
CA PHE A 189 -14.85 9.77 5.77
C PHE A 189 -15.29 9.63 4.31
N ASP A 190 -15.48 8.39 3.88
CA ASP A 190 -15.65 8.05 2.46
C ASP A 190 -17.12 7.76 2.10
N ARG A 191 -18.06 7.90 3.05
CA ARG A 191 -19.48 7.59 2.81
C ARG A 191 -20.30 8.84 2.53
N PRO A 192 -21.17 8.83 1.50
CA PRO A 192 -22.14 9.89 1.25
C PRO A 192 -22.95 10.31 2.48
N SER A 193 -23.11 11.61 2.67
CA SER A 193 -23.88 12.20 3.77
C SER A 193 -24.74 13.37 3.27
N ALA A 194 -25.93 13.52 3.86
CA ALA A 194 -26.85 14.61 3.51
C ALA A 194 -26.25 16.00 3.79
N ARG A 195 -25.40 16.12 4.82
CA ARG A 195 -24.73 17.38 5.21
C ARG A 195 -23.83 17.93 4.09
N PHE A 196 -23.32 17.02 3.26
CA PHE A 196 -22.42 17.34 2.16
C PHE A 196 -23.12 17.30 0.79
N GLY A 197 -24.44 17.13 0.74
CA GLY A 197 -25.17 17.04 -0.54
C GLY A 197 -24.99 15.70 -1.25
N ALA A 198 -25.06 14.60 -0.49
CA ALA A 198 -24.94 13.23 -0.99
C ALA A 198 -23.58 12.86 -1.60
N ILE A 199 -22.53 13.64 -1.30
CA ILE A 199 -21.12 13.21 -1.44
C ILE A 199 -20.52 12.77 -0.12
N SER A 200 -19.40 12.06 -0.23
CA SER A 200 -18.54 11.84 0.93
C SER A 200 -17.90 13.16 1.41
N PRO A 201 -17.67 13.29 2.73
CA PRO A 201 -16.93 14.41 3.31
C PRO A 201 -15.57 14.65 2.63
N VAL A 202 -14.87 13.57 2.27
CA VAL A 202 -13.57 13.63 1.58
C VAL A 202 -13.71 14.24 0.18
N ALA A 203 -14.65 13.75 -0.64
CA ALA A 203 -14.87 14.28 -1.99
C ALA A 203 -15.29 15.76 -1.93
N HIS A 204 -16.13 16.14 -0.96
CA HIS A 204 -16.50 17.53 -0.72
C HIS A 204 -15.28 18.40 -0.40
N GLY A 205 -14.44 17.96 0.53
CA GLY A 205 -13.22 18.65 0.93
C GLY A 205 -12.22 18.80 -0.21
N LEU A 206 -12.02 17.76 -1.02
CA LEU A 206 -11.10 17.78 -2.17
C LEU A 206 -11.58 18.77 -3.24
N ALA A 207 -12.88 18.78 -3.54
CA ALA A 207 -13.47 19.74 -4.47
C ALA A 207 -13.29 21.19 -3.99
N LEU A 208 -13.43 21.45 -2.68
CA LEU A 208 -13.17 22.77 -2.10
C LEU A 208 -11.69 23.16 -2.15
N ALA A 209 -10.78 22.25 -1.81
CA ALA A 209 -9.34 22.48 -1.87
C ALA A 209 -8.88 22.80 -3.30
N GLY A 210 -9.39 22.05 -4.29
CA GLY A 210 -9.14 22.32 -5.71
C GLY A 210 -9.66 23.69 -6.17
N ARG A 211 -10.87 24.09 -5.75
CA ARG A 211 -11.44 25.41 -6.07
C ARG A 211 -10.65 26.57 -5.47
N GLU A 212 -10.11 26.39 -4.27
CA GLU A 212 -9.30 27.39 -3.56
C GLU A 212 -7.80 27.34 -3.96
N GLY A 213 -7.41 26.39 -4.83
CA GLY A 213 -6.02 26.21 -5.27
C GLY A 213 -5.07 25.79 -4.15
N LEU A 214 -5.59 25.12 -3.11
CA LEU A 214 -4.80 24.69 -1.96
C LEU A 214 -4.29 23.25 -2.13
N PRO A 215 -3.06 22.95 -1.71
CA PRO A 215 -2.44 21.65 -1.96
C PRO A 215 -2.96 20.52 -1.08
N TRP A 216 -3.58 20.83 0.07
CA TRP A 216 -3.89 19.85 1.10
C TRP A 216 -5.35 19.92 1.57
N LEU A 217 -5.88 18.74 1.89
CA LEU A 217 -7.12 18.56 2.65
C LEU A 217 -6.80 17.80 3.94
N VAL A 218 -7.32 18.30 5.06
CA VAL A 218 -7.32 17.61 6.36
C VAL A 218 -8.75 17.23 6.74
N VAL A 219 -9.03 15.95 6.90
CA VAL A 219 -10.36 15.49 7.36
C VAL A 219 -10.24 14.95 8.77
N LEU A 220 -11.04 15.45 9.70
CA LEU A 220 -10.96 15.06 11.11
C LEU A 220 -12.28 14.46 11.59
N ARG A 221 -12.20 13.34 12.30
CA ARG A 221 -13.33 12.72 13.00
C ARG A 221 -12.89 12.29 14.39
N ASP A 222 -13.42 12.95 15.41
CA ASP A 222 -13.00 12.76 16.80
C ASP A 222 -11.48 12.87 16.98
N THR A 223 -10.79 11.74 17.21
CA THR A 223 -9.33 11.64 17.39
C THR A 223 -8.58 11.22 16.13
N GLN A 224 -9.29 10.96 15.03
CA GLN A 224 -8.71 10.56 13.76
C GLN A 224 -8.52 11.76 12.84
N LEU A 225 -7.36 11.85 12.20
CA LEU A 225 -7.00 12.87 11.22
C LEU A 225 -6.50 12.20 9.95
N ARG A 226 -7.00 12.60 8.79
CA ARG A 226 -6.49 12.17 7.49
C ARG A 226 -5.95 13.36 6.71
N LEU A 227 -4.74 13.23 6.20
CA LEU A 227 -4.12 14.17 5.26
C LEU A 227 -4.26 13.62 3.85
N TYR A 228 -4.82 14.43 2.96
CA TYR A 228 -5.01 14.12 1.54
C TYR A 228 -4.33 15.17 0.65
N PRO A 229 -3.73 14.75 -0.48
CA PRO A 229 -3.30 15.67 -1.51
C PRO A 229 -4.49 16.15 -2.36
N ALA A 230 -4.61 17.47 -2.53
CA ALA A 230 -5.62 18.07 -3.39
C ALA A 230 -5.30 17.96 -4.89
N ARG A 231 -4.08 17.56 -5.25
CA ARG A 231 -3.70 17.23 -6.63
C ARG A 231 -3.59 15.72 -6.81
N PRO A 232 -4.14 15.15 -7.89
CA PRO A 232 -4.16 13.69 -8.10
C PRO A 232 -2.78 13.09 -8.40
N ASP A 233 -1.80 13.89 -8.82
CA ASP A 233 -0.44 13.45 -9.14
C ASP A 233 0.49 13.33 -7.93
N VAL A 234 0.01 13.68 -6.73
CA VAL A 234 0.79 13.67 -5.49
C VAL A 234 0.54 12.39 -4.70
N GLY A 235 1.63 11.74 -4.29
CA GLY A 235 1.63 10.49 -3.55
C GLY A 235 2.44 9.40 -4.27
N VAL A 236 3.10 8.52 -3.52
CA VAL A 236 3.93 7.46 -4.12
C VAL A 236 3.10 6.25 -4.57
N GLY A 237 2.01 5.96 -3.87
CA GLY A 237 1.16 4.82 -4.14
C GLY A 237 0.20 5.04 -5.30
N ARG A 238 -0.03 6.27 -5.77
CA ARG A 238 -0.94 6.58 -6.90
C ARG A 238 -2.22 5.73 -6.89
N LYS A 239 -2.98 5.80 -5.80
CA LYS A 239 -4.38 5.36 -5.81
C LYS A 239 -5.24 6.51 -6.35
N GLY A 240 -6.55 6.28 -6.48
CA GLY A 240 -7.52 7.35 -6.62
C GLY A 240 -7.29 8.46 -5.58
N GLN A 241 -7.61 9.70 -5.93
CA GLN A 241 -7.30 10.86 -5.08
C GLN A 241 -7.91 10.73 -3.66
N ALA A 242 -9.15 10.24 -3.57
CA ALA A 242 -9.85 10.01 -2.31
C ALA A 242 -9.32 8.78 -1.53
N GLU A 243 -8.48 7.96 -2.14
CA GLU A 243 -7.85 6.80 -1.51
C GLU A 243 -6.37 7.03 -1.16
N THR A 244 -5.79 8.16 -1.60
CA THR A 244 -4.41 8.52 -1.33
C THR A 244 -4.33 9.41 -0.08
N TYR A 245 -3.97 8.83 1.07
CA TYR A 245 -3.92 9.58 2.33
C TYR A 245 -2.97 8.98 3.36
N THR A 246 -2.67 9.74 4.41
CA THR A 246 -2.11 9.23 5.67
C THR A 246 -3.05 9.61 6.82
N GLU A 247 -3.38 8.63 7.66
CA GLU A 247 -4.25 8.78 8.83
C GLU A 247 -3.45 8.67 10.12
N LEU A 248 -3.77 9.53 11.09
CA LEU A 248 -3.39 9.38 12.48
C LEU A 248 -4.63 9.16 13.36
N ASP A 249 -4.61 8.16 14.24
CA ASP A 249 -5.52 8.03 15.37
C ASP A 249 -4.76 8.42 16.65
N LEU A 250 -5.04 9.60 17.18
CA LEU A 250 -4.34 10.13 18.36
C LEU A 250 -4.59 9.31 19.64
N THR A 251 -5.67 8.51 19.68
CA THR A 251 -5.93 7.60 20.80
C THR A 251 -4.93 6.44 20.78
N LEU A 252 -4.57 5.95 19.59
CA LEU A 252 -3.69 4.80 19.40
C LEU A 252 -2.22 5.18 19.20
N LEU A 253 -1.90 6.38 18.73
CA LEU A 253 -0.53 6.83 18.53
C LEU A 253 0.25 6.77 19.84
N SER A 254 1.48 6.26 19.84
CA SER A 254 2.32 6.25 21.05
C SER A 254 2.86 7.66 21.36
N ASP A 255 3.26 7.89 22.61
CA ASP A 255 3.87 9.18 23.00
C ASP A 255 5.25 9.40 22.35
N ASP A 256 5.89 8.33 21.87
CA ASP A 256 7.18 8.39 21.17
C ASP A 256 7.02 8.70 19.68
N GLU A 257 5.89 8.29 19.09
CA GLU A 257 5.53 8.55 17.69
C GLU A 257 4.70 9.84 17.53
N ALA A 258 4.49 10.60 18.60
CA ALA A 258 3.70 11.83 18.60
C ALA A 258 4.16 12.86 17.54
N ALA A 259 5.45 12.84 17.18
CA ALA A 259 6.02 13.74 16.18
C ALA A 259 5.26 13.73 14.83
N TYR A 260 4.66 12.61 14.43
CA TYR A 260 3.86 12.57 13.20
C TYR A 260 2.73 13.60 13.19
N LEU A 261 2.12 13.92 14.34
CA LEU A 261 1.04 14.91 14.40
C LEU A 261 1.54 16.28 13.93
N THR A 262 2.69 16.73 14.41
CA THR A 262 3.22 18.04 14.03
C THR A 262 3.93 18.00 12.68
N LEU A 263 4.66 16.93 12.35
CA LEU A 263 5.35 16.77 11.06
C LEU A 263 4.40 16.56 9.87
N LEU A 264 3.15 16.14 10.11
CA LEU A 264 2.17 15.92 9.03
C LEU A 264 1.00 16.91 9.04
N PHE A 265 0.61 17.46 10.19
CA PHE A 265 -0.61 18.29 10.29
C PHE A 265 -0.39 19.72 10.78
N ALA A 266 0.81 20.10 11.24
CA ALA A 266 1.06 21.48 11.67
C ALA A 266 1.13 22.45 10.47
N PRO A 267 0.85 23.75 10.67
CA PRO A 267 0.86 24.72 9.58
C PRO A 267 2.19 24.84 8.84
N ASP A 268 3.31 24.72 9.55
CA ASP A 268 4.65 24.77 8.97
C ASP A 268 5.01 23.48 8.22
N ALA A 269 4.45 22.35 8.64
CA ALA A 269 4.60 21.09 7.92
C ALA A 269 3.91 21.11 6.55
N LEU A 270 2.73 21.75 6.48
CA LEU A 270 1.94 21.92 5.24
C LEU A 270 2.33 23.14 4.41
N ALA A 271 3.31 23.94 4.86
CA ALA A 271 3.85 25.04 4.08
C ALA A 271 4.65 24.52 2.87
N PRO A 272 4.78 25.31 1.79
CA PRO A 272 5.68 24.96 0.69
C PRO A 272 7.11 24.73 1.18
N GLY A 273 7.69 23.57 0.87
CA GLY A 273 9.01 23.14 1.35
C GLY A 273 9.04 22.69 2.82
N GLY A 274 7.87 22.59 3.47
CA GLY A 274 7.71 22.11 4.84
C GLY A 274 7.99 20.61 4.99
N ALA A 275 7.77 20.09 6.19
CA ALA A 275 8.04 18.68 6.50
C ALA A 275 7.31 17.71 5.56
N VAL A 276 6.04 17.97 5.20
CA VAL A 276 5.29 17.09 4.29
C VAL A 276 5.93 17.03 2.90
N ASP A 277 6.34 18.17 2.34
CA ASP A 277 7.01 18.22 1.03
C ASP A 277 8.37 17.50 1.07
N GLN A 278 9.12 17.64 2.17
CA GLN A 278 10.40 16.95 2.36
C GLN A 278 10.22 15.44 2.47
N ILE A 279 9.25 14.97 3.27
CA ILE A 279 8.95 13.55 3.44
C ILE A 279 8.44 12.96 2.13
N LEU A 280 7.65 13.71 1.35
CA LEU A 280 7.26 13.30 0.00
C LEU A 280 8.45 13.17 -0.94
N ALA A 281 9.39 14.12 -0.91
CA ALA A 281 10.59 14.05 -1.74
C ALA A 281 11.45 12.83 -1.39
N SER A 282 11.70 12.57 -0.10
CA SER A 282 12.40 11.35 0.35
C SER A 282 11.65 10.08 -0.05
N SER A 283 10.32 10.07 0.12
CA SER A 283 9.48 8.94 -0.30
C SER A 283 9.57 8.66 -1.80
N GLN A 284 9.62 9.70 -2.63
CA GLN A 284 9.75 9.58 -4.09
C GLN A 284 11.12 9.05 -4.49
N ASN A 285 12.19 9.52 -3.83
CA ASN A 285 13.54 9.01 -4.06
C ASN A 285 13.63 7.53 -3.70
N PHE A 286 13.14 7.15 -2.51
CA PHE A 286 13.09 5.76 -2.08
C PHE A 286 12.32 4.87 -3.08
N ALA A 287 11.15 5.32 -3.55
CA ALA A 287 10.36 4.60 -4.54
C ALA A 287 11.10 4.43 -5.88
N ALA A 288 11.82 5.46 -6.34
CA ALA A 288 12.63 5.39 -7.55
C ALA A 288 13.83 4.44 -7.40
N ASP A 289 14.51 4.47 -6.25
CA ASP A 289 15.64 3.59 -5.97
C ASP A 289 15.19 2.13 -5.82
N LEU A 290 14.08 1.88 -5.14
CA LEU A 290 13.46 0.56 -5.05
C LEU A 290 13.09 0.04 -6.44
N GLY A 291 12.48 0.88 -7.29
CA GLY A 291 12.17 0.53 -8.68
C GLY A 291 13.41 0.18 -9.50
N ARG A 292 14.49 0.97 -9.37
CA ARG A 292 15.77 0.71 -10.02
C ARG A 292 16.38 -0.62 -9.58
N ARG A 293 16.47 -0.88 -8.27
CA ARG A 293 17.03 -2.13 -7.73
C ARG A 293 16.20 -3.35 -8.12
N LEU A 294 14.88 -3.23 -8.08
CA LEU A 294 13.99 -4.30 -8.53
C LEU A 294 14.18 -4.60 -10.02
N ARG A 295 14.28 -3.57 -10.86
CA ARG A 295 14.53 -3.72 -12.30
C ARG A 295 15.85 -4.44 -12.57
N GLU A 296 16.93 -4.04 -11.89
CA GLU A 296 18.24 -4.69 -11.97
C GLU A 296 18.12 -6.18 -11.62
N ARG A 297 17.53 -6.53 -10.47
CA ARG A 297 17.28 -7.93 -10.08
C ARG A 297 16.42 -8.69 -11.09
N ILE A 298 15.39 -8.06 -11.65
CA ILE A 298 14.55 -8.73 -12.65
C ILE A 298 15.36 -9.08 -13.90
N TYR A 299 16.25 -8.20 -14.35
CA TYR A 299 17.02 -8.38 -15.57
C TYR A 299 18.22 -9.29 -15.38
N ASP A 300 18.87 -9.22 -14.23
CA ASP A 300 20.13 -9.93 -13.98
C ASP A 300 19.89 -11.32 -13.35
N ASP A 301 18.86 -11.45 -12.51
CA ASP A 301 18.62 -12.66 -11.73
C ASP A 301 17.32 -13.38 -12.11
N VAL A 302 16.18 -12.67 -12.12
CA VAL A 302 14.85 -13.31 -12.23
C VAL A 302 14.60 -13.86 -13.63
N VAL A 303 14.68 -13.01 -14.65
CA VAL A 303 14.34 -13.39 -16.03
C VAL A 303 15.35 -14.35 -16.63
N PRO A 304 16.67 -14.15 -16.49
CA PRO A 304 17.65 -15.13 -16.98
C PRO A 304 17.44 -16.52 -16.37
N SER A 305 17.26 -16.59 -15.04
CA SER A 305 17.07 -17.87 -14.34
C SER A 305 15.78 -18.58 -14.80
N LEU A 306 14.66 -17.86 -14.82
CA LEU A 306 13.39 -18.43 -15.27
C LEU A 306 13.41 -18.80 -16.76
N ALA A 307 14.03 -17.98 -17.62
CA ALA A 307 14.09 -18.26 -19.06
C ALA A 307 14.88 -19.52 -19.37
N LEU A 308 16.01 -19.72 -18.68
CA LEU A 308 16.81 -20.93 -18.82
C LEU A 308 16.08 -22.16 -18.26
N ALA A 309 15.41 -22.05 -17.11
CA ALA A 309 14.61 -23.14 -16.54
C ALA A 309 13.45 -23.54 -17.47
N VAL A 310 12.69 -22.57 -17.96
CA VAL A 310 11.57 -22.79 -18.89
C VAL A 310 12.06 -23.42 -20.19
N ALA A 311 13.13 -22.88 -20.79
CA ALA A 311 13.71 -23.45 -21.99
C ALA A 311 14.25 -24.87 -21.76
N ALA A 312 14.84 -25.15 -20.59
CA ALA A 312 15.30 -26.50 -20.25
C ALA A 312 14.15 -27.51 -20.18
N ARG A 313 12.95 -27.10 -19.72
CA ARG A 313 11.76 -27.97 -19.72
C ARG A 313 11.12 -28.14 -21.09
N MET A 314 11.23 -27.12 -21.94
CA MET A 314 10.64 -27.14 -23.28
C MET A 314 11.52 -27.82 -24.33
N HIS A 315 12.83 -27.91 -24.08
CA HIS A 315 13.82 -28.41 -25.04
C HIS A 315 13.68 -27.80 -26.45
N PRO A 316 13.66 -26.45 -26.57
CA PRO A 316 13.39 -25.79 -27.84
C PRO A 316 14.49 -26.10 -28.86
N SER A 317 14.07 -26.33 -30.09
CA SER A 317 14.90 -26.68 -31.25
C SER A 317 14.76 -25.69 -32.41
N SER A 318 13.80 -24.76 -32.31
CA SER A 318 13.51 -23.72 -33.31
C SER A 318 13.40 -22.31 -32.69
N GLU A 319 13.53 -21.28 -33.52
CA GLU A 319 13.36 -19.88 -33.11
C GLU A 319 11.94 -19.58 -32.59
N GLU A 320 10.93 -20.25 -33.16
CA GLU A 320 9.54 -20.14 -32.70
C GLU A 320 9.36 -20.72 -31.29
N GLU A 321 9.94 -21.90 -31.02
CA GLU A 321 9.90 -22.51 -29.69
C GLU A 321 10.70 -21.72 -28.65
N LEU A 322 11.83 -21.11 -29.03
CA LEU A 322 12.58 -20.18 -28.17
C LEU A 322 11.76 -18.93 -27.85
N THR A 323 11.03 -18.41 -28.83
CA THR A 323 10.12 -17.28 -28.65
C THR A 323 8.95 -17.64 -27.71
N ASP A 324 8.36 -18.83 -27.84
CA ASP A 324 7.32 -19.29 -26.93
C ASP A 324 7.88 -19.55 -25.51
N ALA A 325 9.09 -20.09 -25.38
CA ALA A 325 9.75 -20.24 -24.09
C ALA A 325 9.93 -18.89 -23.38
N TYR A 326 10.43 -17.88 -24.09
CA TYR A 326 10.57 -16.54 -23.53
C TYR A 326 9.20 -15.92 -23.18
N ARG A 327 8.18 -16.12 -24.03
CA ARG A 327 6.80 -15.68 -23.74
C ARG A 327 6.28 -16.30 -22.45
N ARG A 328 6.48 -17.60 -22.23
CA ARG A 328 6.08 -18.29 -20.99
C ARG A 328 6.81 -17.77 -19.77
N THR A 329 8.10 -17.45 -19.89
CA THR A 329 8.86 -16.77 -18.83
C THR A 329 8.24 -15.44 -18.44
N LEU A 330 7.90 -14.60 -19.42
CA LEU A 330 7.24 -13.32 -19.16
C LEU A 330 5.89 -13.52 -18.47
N LEU A 331 5.12 -14.52 -18.87
CA LEU A 331 3.84 -14.84 -18.22
C LEU A 331 4.01 -15.23 -16.75
N ILE A 332 5.01 -16.05 -16.42
CA ILE A 332 5.33 -16.39 -15.03
C ILE A 332 5.68 -15.11 -14.26
N LEU A 333 6.59 -14.29 -14.79
CA LEU A 333 6.99 -13.03 -14.16
C LEU A 333 5.78 -12.11 -13.91
N PHE A 334 4.93 -11.87 -14.91
CA PHE A 334 3.78 -10.98 -14.75
C PHE A 334 2.73 -11.52 -13.79
N ARG A 335 2.53 -12.85 -13.72
CA ARG A 335 1.68 -13.46 -12.71
C ARG A 335 2.22 -13.21 -11.30
N LEU A 336 3.53 -13.38 -11.09
CA LEU A 336 4.16 -13.12 -9.79
C LEU A 336 4.10 -11.63 -9.41
N LEU A 337 4.41 -10.73 -10.34
CA LEU A 337 4.30 -9.28 -10.13
C LEU A 337 2.86 -8.87 -9.79
N PHE A 338 1.86 -9.43 -10.49
CA PHE A 338 0.45 -9.17 -10.21
C PHE A 338 0.08 -9.64 -8.80
N LEU A 339 0.46 -10.86 -8.40
CA LEU A 339 0.18 -11.38 -7.07
C LEU A 339 0.80 -10.50 -5.99
N ALA A 340 2.10 -10.19 -6.11
CA ALA A 340 2.82 -9.39 -5.14
C ALA A 340 2.19 -7.99 -5.01
N TYR A 341 1.85 -7.36 -6.13
CA TYR A 341 1.17 -6.06 -6.14
C TYR A 341 -0.25 -6.14 -5.56
N ALA A 342 -1.03 -7.16 -5.91
CA ALA A 342 -2.42 -7.32 -5.48
C ALA A 342 -2.53 -7.61 -3.97
N GLU A 343 -1.64 -8.43 -3.42
CA GLU A 343 -1.54 -8.66 -1.97
C GLU A 343 -1.15 -7.38 -1.24
N ASP A 344 -0.08 -6.72 -1.69
CA ASP A 344 0.39 -5.49 -1.07
C ASP A 344 -0.67 -4.37 -1.15
N ARG A 345 -1.48 -4.31 -2.22
CA ARG A 345 -2.58 -3.35 -2.34
C ARG A 345 -3.82 -3.70 -1.53
N GLY A 346 -3.93 -4.92 -1.00
CA GLY A 346 -5.11 -5.42 -0.30
C GLY A 346 -6.26 -5.81 -1.23
N LEU A 347 -5.97 -6.03 -2.52
CA LEU A 347 -6.89 -6.62 -3.50
C LEU A 347 -7.07 -8.11 -3.23
N LEU A 348 -5.99 -8.79 -2.82
CA LEU A 348 -6.03 -10.15 -2.32
C LEU A 348 -6.14 -10.15 -0.77
N PRO A 349 -6.72 -11.20 -0.17
CA PRO A 349 -7.12 -11.22 1.24
C PRO A 349 -5.96 -11.52 2.21
N TYR A 350 -4.74 -11.11 1.87
CA TYR A 350 -3.58 -11.25 2.73
C TYR A 350 -3.74 -10.50 4.06
N GLY A 351 -3.48 -11.18 5.17
CA GLY A 351 -3.69 -10.69 6.54
C GLY A 351 -5.16 -10.61 6.97
N ARG A 352 -6.11 -10.93 6.08
CA ARG A 352 -7.56 -10.97 6.38
C ARG A 352 -8.10 -12.39 6.42
N ASN A 353 -7.48 -13.31 5.68
CA ASN A 353 -7.89 -14.71 5.64
C ASN A 353 -6.69 -15.65 5.92
N PRO A 354 -6.61 -16.26 7.12
CA PRO A 354 -5.51 -17.15 7.50
C PRO A 354 -5.37 -18.43 6.67
N ARG A 355 -6.33 -18.76 5.81
CA ARG A 355 -6.19 -19.87 4.84
C ARG A 355 -5.46 -19.41 3.59
N TYR A 356 -5.76 -18.21 3.12
CA TYR A 356 -5.03 -17.57 2.02
C TYR A 356 -3.58 -17.27 2.43
N ASP A 357 -3.37 -16.74 3.63
CA ASP A 357 -2.06 -16.30 4.12
C ASP A 357 -0.98 -17.40 4.06
N ARG A 358 -1.36 -18.68 4.10
CA ARG A 358 -0.42 -19.81 4.01
C ARG A 358 0.17 -20.00 2.61
N HIS A 359 -0.53 -19.55 1.59
CA HIS A 359 -0.11 -19.67 0.19
C HIS A 359 0.29 -18.30 -0.40
N ALA A 360 0.14 -17.22 0.37
CA ALA A 360 0.39 -15.87 -0.06
C ALA A 360 1.87 -15.66 -0.44
N ILE A 361 2.12 -14.97 -1.56
CA ILE A 361 3.48 -14.71 -2.01
C ILE A 361 4.24 -13.82 -1.01
N LYS A 362 3.52 -12.97 -0.26
CA LYS A 362 4.09 -12.15 0.81
C LYS A 362 4.54 -12.97 2.03
N THR A 363 3.94 -14.13 2.28
CA THR A 363 4.42 -15.06 3.32
C THR A 363 5.77 -15.65 2.90
N LEU A 364 5.88 -16.15 1.65
CA LEU A 364 7.16 -16.63 1.10
C LEU A 364 8.24 -15.53 1.11
N ALA A 365 7.88 -14.29 0.78
CA ALA A 365 8.82 -13.15 0.82
C ALA A 365 9.41 -12.92 2.22
N ARG A 366 8.62 -13.12 3.28
CA ARG A 366 9.09 -13.00 4.67
C ARG A 366 9.98 -14.16 5.05
N GLU A 367 9.58 -15.39 4.71
CA GLU A 367 10.39 -16.59 4.95
C GLU A 367 11.77 -16.48 4.27
N PHE A 368 11.82 -16.02 3.02
CA PHE A 368 13.09 -15.78 2.32
C PHE A 368 13.96 -14.68 2.93
N ALA A 369 13.34 -13.65 3.51
CA ALA A 369 14.07 -12.58 4.20
C ALA A 369 14.63 -13.07 5.55
N ASP A 370 13.87 -13.93 6.25
CA ASP A 370 14.28 -14.51 7.54
C ASP A 370 15.34 -15.63 7.37
N GLU A 371 15.34 -16.33 6.23
CA GLU A 371 16.26 -17.42 5.90
C GLU A 371 17.09 -17.14 4.61
N PRO A 372 18.01 -16.16 4.62
CA PRO A 372 18.71 -15.73 3.41
C PRO A 372 19.63 -16.81 2.79
N ASN A 373 20.06 -17.77 3.61
CA ASN A 373 20.93 -18.88 3.20
C ASN A 373 20.14 -20.17 2.91
N GLN A 374 18.80 -20.09 2.78
CA GLN A 374 17.99 -21.24 2.41
C GLN A 374 18.51 -21.86 1.09
N GLU A 375 18.74 -23.18 1.13
CA GLU A 375 19.01 -23.99 -0.04
C GLU A 375 17.70 -24.46 -0.66
N PHE A 376 17.63 -24.44 -1.98
CA PHE A 376 16.46 -24.90 -2.72
C PHE A 376 16.69 -26.32 -3.25
N ASP A 377 15.73 -27.21 -3.02
CA ASP A 377 15.85 -28.61 -3.38
C ASP A 377 15.73 -28.82 -4.90
N ALA A 378 16.57 -29.69 -5.45
CA ALA A 378 16.68 -29.94 -6.88
C ALA A 378 15.55 -30.82 -7.46
N TYR A 379 14.69 -31.39 -6.62
CA TYR A 379 13.62 -32.32 -7.00
C TYR A 379 12.25 -31.89 -6.47
N ALA A 380 12.20 -31.22 -5.32
CA ALA A 380 10.96 -30.66 -4.79
C ALA A 380 10.40 -29.59 -5.72
N THR A 381 9.08 -29.45 -5.75
CA THR A 381 8.31 -28.52 -6.62
C THR A 381 7.30 -27.71 -5.82
N SER A 382 7.44 -27.67 -4.49
CA SER A 382 6.41 -27.10 -3.61
C SER A 382 6.18 -25.62 -3.87
N LEU A 383 7.22 -24.85 -4.17
CA LEU A 383 7.07 -23.42 -4.47
C LEU A 383 6.26 -23.20 -5.74
N TRP A 384 6.46 -24.04 -6.76
CA TRP A 384 5.71 -23.97 -8.00
C TRP A 384 4.25 -24.44 -7.83
N ASP A 385 4.05 -25.54 -7.09
CA ASP A 385 2.73 -26.08 -6.79
C ASP A 385 1.87 -25.05 -6.02
N ASP A 386 2.44 -24.38 -5.01
CA ASP A 386 1.75 -23.33 -4.27
C ASP A 386 1.32 -22.17 -5.19
N MET A 387 2.22 -21.71 -6.06
CA MET A 387 1.89 -20.64 -7.02
C MET A 387 0.80 -21.05 -8.00
N GLN A 388 0.77 -22.31 -8.45
CA GLN A 388 -0.33 -22.77 -9.30
C GLN A 388 -1.68 -22.74 -8.58
N VAL A 389 -1.73 -23.14 -7.31
CA VAL A 389 -2.99 -23.07 -6.54
C VAL A 389 -3.45 -21.62 -6.41
N VAL A 390 -2.53 -20.68 -6.16
CA VAL A 390 -2.86 -19.25 -6.09
C VAL A 390 -3.31 -18.72 -7.45
N TRP A 391 -2.64 -19.08 -8.56
CA TRP A 391 -3.03 -18.67 -9.91
C TRP A 391 -4.44 -19.16 -10.26
N SER A 392 -4.77 -20.41 -9.98
CA SER A 392 -6.13 -20.95 -10.18
C SER A 392 -7.16 -20.24 -9.30
N ALA A 393 -6.82 -19.95 -8.04
CA ALA A 393 -7.72 -19.23 -7.14
C ALA A 393 -7.99 -17.78 -7.61
N VAL A 394 -7.00 -17.13 -8.24
CA VAL A 394 -7.18 -15.79 -8.83
C VAL A 394 -8.00 -15.85 -10.11
N ASP A 395 -7.80 -16.85 -10.97
CA ASP A 395 -8.54 -17.00 -12.23
C ASP A 395 -10.02 -17.34 -12.00
N GLU A 396 -10.30 -18.38 -11.23
CA GLU A 396 -11.66 -18.94 -11.06
C GLU A 396 -12.38 -18.38 -9.81
N GLY A 397 -11.63 -17.72 -8.93
CA GLY A 397 -12.08 -17.34 -7.60
C GLY A 397 -11.98 -18.50 -6.59
N ASN A 398 -11.89 -18.15 -5.30
CA ASN A 398 -11.91 -19.12 -4.21
C ASN A 398 -12.65 -18.57 -2.99
N ARG A 399 -13.89 -19.05 -2.79
CA ARG A 399 -14.75 -18.65 -1.67
C ARG A 399 -14.17 -18.99 -0.30
N GLY A 400 -13.39 -20.08 -0.18
CA GLY A 400 -12.78 -20.48 1.08
C GLY A 400 -11.65 -19.56 1.52
N TRP A 401 -11.07 -18.83 0.57
CA TRP A 401 -9.97 -17.88 0.75
C TRP A 401 -10.42 -16.43 0.66
N ASP A 402 -11.70 -16.15 0.36
CA ASP A 402 -12.22 -14.82 0.05
C ASP A 402 -11.53 -14.15 -1.17
N VAL A 403 -11.09 -14.96 -2.14
CA VAL A 403 -10.50 -14.48 -3.39
C VAL A 403 -11.61 -14.37 -4.44
N PRO A 404 -11.93 -13.18 -4.98
CA PRO A 404 -12.83 -13.06 -6.11
C PRO A 404 -12.15 -13.57 -7.38
N ALA A 405 -12.93 -13.97 -8.38
CA ALA A 405 -12.40 -14.26 -9.70
C ALA A 405 -11.93 -12.97 -10.37
N TYR A 406 -10.70 -12.95 -10.85
CA TYR A 406 -10.11 -11.84 -11.58
C TYR A 406 -10.10 -12.16 -13.08
N ASP A 407 -11.01 -11.52 -13.80
CA ASP A 407 -11.05 -11.59 -15.26
C ASP A 407 -10.00 -10.63 -15.86
N GLY A 408 -9.44 -11.01 -17.02
CA GLY A 408 -8.33 -10.29 -17.65
C GLY A 408 -7.34 -11.19 -18.39
N GLY A 409 -7.58 -12.49 -18.41
CA GLY A 409 -6.85 -13.45 -19.22
C GLY A 409 -5.43 -13.77 -18.76
N LEU A 410 -4.78 -13.00 -17.86
CA LEU A 410 -3.40 -13.26 -17.42
C LEU A 410 -3.24 -14.64 -16.76
N PHE A 411 -4.22 -15.05 -15.96
CA PHE A 411 -4.25 -16.33 -15.26
C PHE A 411 -5.01 -17.42 -16.02
N SER A 412 -5.75 -17.02 -17.06
CA SER A 412 -6.58 -17.93 -17.85
C SER A 412 -5.79 -19.09 -18.43
N SER A 413 -6.40 -20.26 -18.28
CA SER A 413 -5.98 -21.52 -18.90
C SER A 413 -7.00 -21.99 -19.93
N ASP A 414 -7.75 -21.06 -20.54
CA ASP A 414 -8.67 -21.38 -21.63
C ASP A 414 -7.87 -21.66 -22.93
N PRO A 415 -8.00 -22.87 -23.51
CA PRO A 415 -7.28 -23.24 -24.73
C PRO A 415 -7.66 -22.40 -25.95
N ASP A 416 -8.90 -21.89 -26.02
CA ASP A 416 -9.38 -21.16 -27.20
C ASP A 416 -8.89 -19.71 -27.23
N THR A 417 -8.69 -19.11 -26.05
CA THR A 417 -8.26 -17.71 -25.92
C THR A 417 -6.78 -17.58 -25.54
N ARG A 418 -6.15 -18.61 -24.92
CA ARG A 418 -4.77 -18.50 -24.40
C ARG A 418 -3.95 -19.81 -24.37
N PRO A 419 -3.42 -20.27 -25.52
CA PRO A 419 -2.62 -21.51 -25.61
C PRO A 419 -1.39 -21.57 -24.68
N SER A 420 -0.64 -20.46 -24.52
CA SER A 420 0.52 -20.44 -23.62
C SER A 420 0.13 -20.49 -22.14
N GLY A 421 -1.13 -20.18 -21.78
CA GLY A 421 -1.66 -20.31 -20.41
C GLY A 421 -1.87 -21.77 -20.03
N VAL A 422 -2.52 -22.54 -20.92
CA VAL A 422 -2.68 -24.00 -20.79
C VAL A 422 -1.32 -24.68 -20.66
N ALA A 423 -0.40 -24.33 -21.55
CA ALA A 423 0.88 -25.01 -21.61
C ALA A 423 1.80 -24.68 -20.40
N LEU A 424 1.49 -23.63 -19.63
CA LEU A 424 2.09 -23.36 -18.32
C LEU A 424 1.47 -24.20 -17.20
N ALA A 425 0.18 -24.54 -17.29
CA ALA A 425 -0.49 -25.41 -16.31
C ALA A 425 0.15 -26.80 -16.27
N ASP A 426 0.57 -27.32 -17.43
CA ASP A 426 1.23 -28.62 -17.58
C ASP A 426 2.73 -28.60 -17.23
N MET A 427 3.30 -27.42 -16.94
CA MET A 427 4.69 -27.27 -16.53
C MET A 427 4.83 -27.40 -15.00
N ARG A 428 6.00 -27.87 -14.56
CA ARG A 428 6.41 -27.96 -13.15
C ARG A 428 7.86 -27.55 -13.05
N LEU A 429 8.20 -26.49 -12.32
CA LEU A 429 9.60 -26.15 -12.02
C LEU A 429 9.97 -26.65 -10.62
N THR A 430 11.20 -27.11 -10.45
CA THR A 430 11.73 -27.48 -9.14
C THR A 430 12.02 -26.24 -8.30
N ASP A 431 12.13 -26.40 -6.99
CA ASP A 431 12.46 -25.32 -6.07
C ASP A 431 13.84 -24.73 -6.43
N ALA A 432 14.81 -25.55 -6.86
CA ALA A 432 16.11 -25.06 -7.34
C ALA A 432 16.03 -24.25 -8.64
N GLU A 433 15.06 -24.52 -9.51
CA GLU A 433 14.85 -23.77 -10.77
C GLU A 433 14.03 -22.49 -10.55
N PHE A 434 13.11 -22.49 -9.59
CA PHE A 434 12.12 -21.42 -9.39
C PHE A 434 12.43 -20.53 -8.19
N GLY A 435 12.86 -21.12 -7.08
CA GLY A 435 13.11 -20.47 -5.79
C GLY A 435 14.10 -19.30 -5.85
N PRO A 436 15.28 -19.43 -6.51
CA PRO A 436 16.22 -18.32 -6.62
C PRO A 436 15.62 -17.09 -7.32
N ALA A 437 14.88 -17.30 -8.40
CA ALA A 437 14.21 -16.22 -9.13
C ALA A 437 13.07 -15.61 -8.30
N LEU A 438 12.30 -16.44 -7.59
CA LEU A 438 11.25 -15.97 -6.69
C LEU A 438 11.81 -15.13 -5.54
N ARG A 439 12.92 -15.57 -4.92
CA ARG A 439 13.62 -14.81 -3.87
C ARG A 439 14.15 -13.47 -4.40
N ALA A 440 14.83 -13.47 -5.55
CA ALA A 440 15.35 -12.25 -6.16
C ALA A 440 14.24 -11.24 -6.52
N LEU A 441 13.05 -11.73 -6.87
CA LEU A 441 11.88 -10.89 -7.12
C LEU A 441 11.31 -10.28 -5.83
N LEU A 442 11.24 -11.05 -4.75
CA LEU A 442 10.45 -10.73 -3.56
C LEU A 442 11.24 -10.08 -2.42
N VAL A 443 12.56 -10.23 -2.39
CA VAL A 443 13.42 -9.71 -1.31
C VAL A 443 14.31 -8.59 -1.85
N ASP A 444 14.31 -7.46 -1.16
CA ASP A 444 15.24 -6.34 -1.38
C ASP A 444 16.33 -6.38 -0.32
N VAL A 445 17.51 -5.91 -0.69
CA VAL A 445 18.57 -5.55 0.25
C VAL A 445 18.80 -4.07 0.06
N ASP A 446 18.55 -3.29 1.10
CA ASP A 446 18.78 -1.84 1.04
C ASP A 446 20.27 -1.49 1.13
N GLU A 447 20.59 -0.20 1.02
CA GLU A 447 21.98 0.29 1.02
C GLU A 447 22.71 0.02 2.35
N ASP A 448 21.95 -0.12 3.44
CA ASP A 448 22.46 -0.44 4.78
C ASP A 448 22.67 -1.94 4.98
N GLY A 449 22.36 -2.75 3.97
CA GLY A 449 22.49 -4.21 4.01
C GLY A 449 21.34 -4.90 4.73
N THR A 450 20.27 -4.17 5.07
CA THR A 450 19.07 -4.75 5.68
C THR A 450 18.28 -5.46 4.60
N GLN A 451 17.96 -6.73 4.87
CA GLN A 451 17.15 -7.54 3.97
C GLN A 451 15.69 -7.49 4.39
N GLY A 452 14.79 -7.40 3.42
CA GLY A 452 13.37 -7.43 3.71
C GLY A 452 12.51 -7.63 2.46
N PRO A 453 11.22 -7.96 2.63
CA PRO A 453 10.30 -8.07 1.51
C PRO A 453 10.18 -6.75 0.75
N VAL A 454 10.19 -6.81 -0.59
CA VAL A 454 9.90 -5.68 -1.47
C VAL A 454 8.49 -5.15 -1.17
N ASP A 455 8.35 -3.82 -1.05
CA ASP A 455 7.05 -3.14 -0.95
C ASP A 455 6.56 -2.73 -2.35
N PHE A 456 5.76 -3.59 -2.99
CA PHE A 456 5.25 -3.35 -4.33
C PHE A 456 4.23 -2.20 -4.38
N ARG A 457 3.71 -1.70 -3.24
CA ARG A 457 2.85 -0.51 -3.20
C ARG A 457 3.61 0.76 -3.56
N SER A 458 4.91 0.78 -3.27
CA SER A 458 5.79 1.92 -3.49
C SER A 458 6.26 2.02 -4.95
N LEU A 459 6.05 0.98 -5.75
CA LEU A 459 6.39 0.98 -7.17
C LEU A 459 5.36 1.77 -7.98
N THR A 460 5.87 2.64 -8.86
CA THR A 460 5.02 3.42 -9.75
C THR A 460 4.78 2.70 -11.08
N VAL A 461 3.70 3.08 -11.78
CA VAL A 461 3.40 2.62 -13.14
C VAL A 461 4.56 2.88 -14.10
N ARG A 462 5.32 3.97 -13.87
CA ARG A 462 6.50 4.29 -14.65
C ARG A 462 7.59 3.23 -14.48
N GLU A 463 7.86 2.80 -13.24
CA GLU A 463 8.84 1.76 -12.97
C GLU A 463 8.45 0.45 -13.67
N PHE A 464 7.18 0.04 -13.56
CA PHE A 464 6.65 -1.12 -14.30
C PHE A 464 6.80 -0.97 -15.82
N GLY A 465 6.53 0.22 -16.37
CA GLY A 465 6.70 0.49 -17.80
C GLY A 465 8.15 0.31 -18.25
N THR A 466 9.13 0.81 -17.48
CA THR A 466 10.55 0.63 -17.80
C THR A 466 10.99 -0.83 -17.71
N ILE A 467 10.48 -1.59 -16.73
CA ILE A 467 10.71 -3.03 -16.62
C ILE A 467 10.18 -3.73 -17.87
N TYR A 468 8.92 -3.47 -18.24
CA TYR A 468 8.29 -4.06 -19.42
C TYR A 468 9.06 -3.78 -20.71
N GLU A 469 9.46 -2.52 -20.93
CA GLU A 469 10.18 -2.11 -22.13
C GLU A 469 11.51 -2.84 -22.30
N GLY A 470 12.35 -2.91 -21.27
CA GLY A 470 13.63 -3.60 -21.40
C GLY A 470 13.47 -5.12 -21.53
N LEU A 471 12.42 -5.73 -20.98
CA LEU A 471 12.16 -7.16 -21.20
C LEU A 471 11.81 -7.47 -22.67
N LEU A 472 11.13 -6.57 -23.37
CA LEU A 472 10.88 -6.76 -24.80
C LEU A 472 12.15 -6.65 -25.67
N GLU A 473 13.23 -6.10 -25.12
CA GLU A 473 14.52 -6.01 -25.80
C GLU A 473 15.35 -7.30 -25.70
N SER A 474 14.97 -8.26 -24.85
CA SER A 474 15.68 -9.54 -24.70
C SER A 474 15.08 -10.67 -25.55
N SER A 475 15.91 -11.65 -25.92
CA SER A 475 15.50 -12.86 -26.62
C SER A 475 16.33 -14.08 -26.22
N LEU A 476 15.77 -15.27 -26.46
CA LEU A 476 16.49 -16.54 -26.31
C LEU A 476 17.08 -17.00 -27.64
N SER A 477 18.31 -17.52 -27.59
CA SER A 477 19.00 -18.12 -28.73
C SER A 477 19.75 -19.39 -28.31
N ILE A 478 20.10 -20.25 -29.26
CA ILE A 478 21.01 -21.38 -29.05
C ILE A 478 22.42 -20.93 -29.44
N ALA A 479 23.39 -21.16 -28.56
CA ALA A 479 24.78 -20.78 -28.78
C ALA A 479 25.37 -21.57 -29.98
N PRO A 480 25.82 -20.89 -31.05
CA PRO A 480 26.37 -21.58 -32.23
C PRO A 480 27.81 -22.09 -32.02
N ALA A 481 28.50 -21.56 -31.01
CA ALA A 481 29.84 -21.93 -30.57
C ALA A 481 29.94 -21.66 -29.06
N ASP A 482 31.05 -22.04 -28.44
CA ASP A 482 31.34 -21.62 -27.06
C ASP A 482 31.40 -20.08 -27.01
N LEU A 483 30.63 -19.48 -26.11
CA LEU A 483 30.53 -18.03 -25.96
C LEU A 483 31.17 -17.55 -24.65
N THR A 484 31.76 -16.37 -24.72
CA THR A 484 32.22 -15.58 -23.59
C THR A 484 31.57 -14.19 -23.66
N ARG A 485 31.81 -13.33 -22.67
CA ARG A 485 31.34 -11.93 -22.68
C ARG A 485 32.49 -10.98 -22.94
N ASP A 486 32.26 -9.99 -23.78
CA ASP A 486 33.21 -8.89 -23.94
C ASP A 486 33.16 -7.91 -22.76
N LYS A 487 33.99 -6.85 -22.81
CA LYS A 487 34.01 -5.81 -21.76
C LYS A 487 32.69 -5.04 -21.63
N GLY A 488 31.83 -5.10 -22.65
CA GLY A 488 30.50 -4.49 -22.66
C GLY A 488 29.38 -5.45 -22.24
N GLY A 489 29.70 -6.69 -21.83
CA GLY A 489 28.72 -7.70 -21.42
C GLY A 489 28.03 -8.43 -22.57
N THR A 490 28.42 -8.18 -23.82
CA THR A 490 27.81 -8.83 -24.99
C THR A 490 28.41 -10.21 -25.23
N TYR A 491 27.58 -11.19 -25.58
CA TYR A 491 28.05 -12.52 -25.94
C TYR A 491 28.82 -12.53 -27.26
N VAL A 492 30.04 -13.06 -27.22
CA VAL A 492 30.94 -13.21 -28.37
C VAL A 492 31.56 -14.61 -28.37
N PRO A 493 31.97 -15.16 -29.53
CA PRO A 493 32.66 -16.45 -29.57
C PRO A 493 33.92 -16.46 -28.69
N ALA A 494 34.06 -17.49 -27.87
CA ALA A 494 35.21 -17.67 -26.99
C ALA A 494 36.46 -18.03 -27.80
N ALA A 495 37.51 -17.21 -27.66
CA ALA A 495 38.81 -17.52 -28.24
C ALA A 495 39.50 -18.66 -27.46
N PRO A 496 40.39 -19.44 -28.09
CA PRO A 496 41.12 -20.51 -27.39
C PRO A 496 41.81 -20.00 -26.12
N GLY A 497 41.50 -20.64 -24.97
CA GLY A 497 42.03 -20.26 -23.65
C GLY A 497 41.22 -19.19 -22.89
N SER A 498 40.13 -18.69 -23.48
CA SER A 498 39.19 -17.80 -22.78
C SER A 498 38.21 -18.61 -21.92
N GLU A 499 37.67 -17.98 -20.88
CA GLU A 499 36.59 -18.56 -20.08
C GLU A 499 35.32 -18.71 -20.94
N VAL A 500 34.78 -19.92 -20.98
CA VAL A 500 33.52 -20.23 -21.66
C VAL A 500 32.38 -20.05 -20.66
N ILE A 501 31.50 -19.10 -20.94
CA ILE A 501 30.32 -18.80 -20.11
C ILE A 501 29.11 -19.60 -20.58
N VAL A 502 28.94 -19.76 -21.90
CA VAL A 502 27.85 -20.55 -22.49
C VAL A 502 28.46 -21.54 -23.49
N PRO A 503 28.38 -22.85 -23.23
CA PRO A 503 28.83 -23.86 -24.18
C PRO A 503 28.00 -23.88 -25.46
N ALA A 504 28.61 -24.28 -26.57
CA ALA A 504 27.91 -24.51 -27.83
C ALA A 504 26.69 -25.44 -27.66
N GLY A 505 25.59 -25.10 -28.32
CA GLY A 505 24.32 -25.86 -28.26
C GLY A 505 23.47 -25.59 -27.03
N ARG A 506 23.90 -24.74 -26.08
CA ARG A 506 23.08 -24.32 -24.94
C ARG A 506 22.23 -23.10 -25.27
N VAL A 507 21.04 -23.04 -24.67
CA VAL A 507 20.20 -21.85 -24.70
C VAL A 507 20.83 -20.75 -23.85
N TYR A 508 20.78 -19.52 -24.33
CA TYR A 508 21.20 -18.32 -23.60
C TYR A 508 20.27 -17.15 -23.90
N ILE A 509 20.22 -16.19 -22.96
CA ILE A 509 19.52 -14.93 -23.12
C ILE A 509 20.49 -13.87 -23.64
N HIS A 510 20.04 -13.03 -24.57
CA HIS A 510 20.80 -11.88 -25.04
C HIS A 510 19.88 -10.73 -25.41
N ASP A 511 20.43 -9.52 -25.41
CA ASP A 511 19.72 -8.35 -25.91
C ASP A 511 19.69 -8.35 -27.45
N ARG A 512 18.58 -7.90 -28.00
CA ARG A 512 18.43 -7.62 -29.42
C ARG A 512 19.13 -6.29 -29.71
N SER A 513 20.46 -6.35 -29.86
CA SER A 513 21.28 -5.17 -30.20
C SER A 513 20.65 -4.40 -31.40
N GLY A 514 20.19 -3.16 -31.14
CA GLY A 514 19.59 -2.28 -32.15
C GLY A 514 18.05 -2.22 -32.21
N ALA A 515 17.31 -3.01 -31.41
CA ALA A 515 15.85 -3.07 -31.49
C ALA A 515 15.11 -1.75 -31.14
N ARG A 516 15.68 -0.89 -30.28
CA ARG A 516 15.09 0.43 -29.93
C ARG A 516 14.74 1.30 -31.14
N LYS A 517 15.50 1.20 -32.23
CA LYS A 517 15.26 1.99 -33.46
C LYS A 517 14.26 1.33 -34.40
N SER A 518 14.05 0.02 -34.31
CA SER A 518 13.18 -0.73 -35.25
C SER A 518 11.78 -0.99 -34.70
N THR A 519 11.59 -1.07 -33.37
CA THR A 519 10.27 -1.29 -32.74
C THR A 519 9.49 0.00 -32.48
N GLY A 520 10.16 1.17 -32.48
CA GLY A 520 9.52 2.47 -32.21
C GLY A 520 8.99 2.63 -30.77
N SER A 521 9.36 1.73 -29.86
CA SER A 521 8.93 1.73 -28.45
C SER A 521 9.70 2.78 -27.66
N TYR A 522 9.23 4.03 -27.73
CA TYR A 522 9.74 5.15 -26.95
C TYR A 522 8.78 5.52 -25.82
N PHE A 523 9.31 5.59 -24.60
CA PHE A 523 8.57 6.11 -23.45
C PHE A 523 8.25 7.61 -23.60
N THR A 524 6.97 7.97 -23.47
CA THR A 524 6.52 9.36 -23.47
C THR A 524 6.74 10.00 -22.11
N LYS A 525 7.55 11.07 -22.04
CA LYS A 525 7.83 11.78 -20.79
C LYS A 525 6.55 12.30 -20.12
N GLN A 526 6.50 12.27 -18.79
CA GLN A 526 5.30 12.64 -18.02
C GLN A 526 4.74 14.04 -18.36
N PHE A 527 5.59 15.05 -18.60
CA PHE A 527 5.10 16.38 -18.98
C PHE A 527 4.36 16.37 -20.33
N ALA A 528 4.78 15.52 -21.27
CA ALA A 528 4.14 15.39 -22.57
C ALA A 528 2.83 14.61 -22.45
N VAL A 529 2.81 13.56 -21.62
CA VAL A 529 1.56 12.85 -21.26
C VAL A 529 0.57 13.82 -20.63
N ALA A 530 0.98 14.56 -19.59
CA ALA A 530 0.13 15.55 -18.93
C ALA A 530 -0.39 16.58 -19.93
N HIS A 531 0.48 17.16 -20.78
CA HIS A 531 0.05 18.12 -21.79
C HIS A 531 -0.98 17.56 -22.78
N LEU A 532 -0.80 16.30 -23.23
CA LEU A 532 -1.76 15.65 -24.12
C LEU A 532 -3.09 15.37 -23.42
N LEU A 533 -3.06 14.93 -22.16
CA LEU A 533 -4.28 14.73 -21.36
C LEU A 533 -5.01 16.06 -21.13
N ASP A 534 -4.29 17.13 -20.79
CA ASP A 534 -4.84 18.47 -20.58
C ASP A 534 -5.47 19.03 -21.88
N ALA A 535 -4.85 18.77 -23.04
CA ALA A 535 -5.29 19.31 -24.31
C ALA A 535 -6.38 18.48 -25.01
N ALA A 536 -6.40 17.15 -24.83
CA ALA A 536 -7.28 16.25 -25.57
C ALA A 536 -8.30 15.53 -24.66
N LEU A 537 -7.85 14.93 -23.56
CA LEU A 537 -8.72 14.15 -22.69
C LEU A 537 -9.63 15.08 -21.87
N GLU A 538 -9.08 16.08 -21.20
CA GLU A 538 -9.85 16.93 -20.30
C GLU A 538 -11.01 17.67 -20.97
N PRO A 539 -10.83 18.31 -22.16
CA PRO A 539 -11.94 18.97 -22.83
C PRO A 539 -13.03 17.99 -23.28
N ALA A 540 -12.64 16.79 -23.73
CA ALA A 540 -13.59 15.75 -24.13
C ALA A 540 -14.38 15.22 -22.92
N LEU A 541 -13.69 15.06 -21.78
CA LEU A 541 -14.26 14.62 -20.52
C LEU A 541 -15.25 15.67 -19.97
N ASP A 542 -14.89 16.95 -20.03
CA ASP A 542 -15.76 18.05 -19.60
C ASP A 542 -17.02 18.14 -20.49
N ALA A 543 -16.85 18.04 -21.81
CA ALA A 543 -17.98 18.02 -22.73
C ALA A 543 -18.90 16.80 -22.51
N HIS A 544 -18.31 15.63 -22.20
CA HIS A 544 -19.08 14.42 -21.89
C HIS A 544 -19.90 14.58 -20.61
N LEU A 545 -19.25 15.01 -19.52
CA LEU A 545 -19.90 15.17 -18.23
C LEU A 545 -20.93 16.31 -18.23
N ALA A 546 -20.76 17.34 -19.06
CA ALA A 546 -21.78 18.37 -19.28
C ALA A 546 -23.07 17.78 -19.87
N ARG A 547 -22.97 16.89 -20.88
CA ARG A 547 -24.14 16.20 -21.45
C ARG A 547 -24.83 15.30 -20.43
N VAL A 548 -24.05 14.55 -19.65
CA VAL A 548 -24.61 13.71 -18.57
C VAL A 548 -25.33 14.59 -17.54
N LYS A 549 -24.74 15.73 -17.17
CA LYS A 549 -25.34 16.69 -16.25
C LYS A 549 -26.65 17.28 -16.78
N GLU A 550 -26.74 17.60 -18.07
CA GLU A 550 -27.99 18.09 -18.68
C GLU A 550 -29.12 17.06 -18.57
N LEU A 551 -28.82 15.77 -18.76
CA LEU A 551 -29.78 14.67 -18.59
C LEU A 551 -30.23 14.54 -17.13
N LEU A 552 -29.29 14.64 -16.18
CA LEU A 552 -29.59 14.65 -14.73
C LEU A 552 -30.45 15.86 -14.33
N ASP A 553 -30.11 17.06 -14.81
CA ASP A 553 -30.85 18.29 -14.52
C ASP A 553 -32.25 18.25 -15.16
N ALA A 554 -32.45 17.47 -16.24
CA ALA A 554 -33.74 17.17 -16.85
C ALA A 554 -34.52 16.02 -16.15
N GLY A 555 -33.92 15.33 -15.18
CA GLY A 555 -34.51 14.22 -14.44
C GLY A 555 -34.57 12.89 -15.20
N ASP A 556 -33.76 12.72 -16.26
CA ASP A 556 -33.63 11.47 -17.01
C ASP A 556 -32.43 10.65 -16.53
N ASP A 557 -32.57 10.09 -15.32
CA ASP A 557 -31.51 9.34 -14.63
C ASP A 557 -31.08 8.09 -15.42
N ALA A 558 -31.99 7.48 -16.17
CA ALA A 558 -31.70 6.27 -16.96
C ALA A 558 -30.76 6.58 -18.12
N SER A 559 -31.10 7.58 -18.94
CA SER A 559 -30.24 8.02 -20.05
C SER A 559 -28.93 8.62 -19.53
N ALA A 560 -28.97 9.34 -18.41
CA ALA A 560 -27.76 9.86 -17.78
C ALA A 560 -26.81 8.73 -17.36
N SER A 561 -27.35 7.63 -16.81
CA SER A 561 -26.55 6.48 -16.36
C SER A 561 -25.91 5.74 -17.54
N GLU A 562 -26.65 5.52 -18.62
CA GLU A 562 -26.10 4.94 -19.85
C GLU A 562 -25.02 5.85 -20.47
N ALA A 563 -25.30 7.15 -20.59
CA ALA A 563 -24.36 8.12 -21.11
C ALA A 563 -23.10 8.24 -20.23
N PHE A 564 -23.24 8.12 -18.90
CA PHE A 564 -22.11 8.20 -17.97
C PHE A 564 -21.04 7.16 -18.30
N PHE A 565 -21.44 5.91 -18.56
CA PHE A 565 -20.51 4.83 -18.90
C PHE A 565 -20.11 4.80 -20.39
N ASP A 566 -20.74 5.60 -21.26
CA ASP A 566 -20.38 5.67 -22.68
C ASP A 566 -19.25 6.70 -22.95
N PHE A 567 -18.13 6.52 -22.25
CA PHE A 567 -16.89 7.24 -22.53
C PHE A 567 -15.77 6.26 -22.81
N ARG A 568 -15.10 6.42 -23.95
CA ARG A 568 -14.06 5.48 -24.41
C ARG A 568 -12.79 6.22 -24.74
N VAL A 569 -11.68 5.71 -24.21
CA VAL A 569 -10.32 6.15 -24.56
C VAL A 569 -9.64 5.01 -25.29
N ALA A 570 -9.02 5.31 -26.42
CA ALA A 570 -8.25 4.34 -27.20
C ALA A 570 -6.84 4.88 -27.42
N ASP A 571 -5.84 4.07 -27.07
CA ASP A 571 -4.46 4.27 -27.44
C ASP A 571 -4.06 3.13 -28.39
N LEU A 572 -3.95 3.46 -29.69
CA LEU A 572 -3.68 2.49 -30.75
C LEU A 572 -2.22 2.03 -30.78
N ALA A 573 -1.35 2.66 -29.99
CA ALA A 573 0.07 2.35 -29.89
C ALA A 573 0.52 2.37 -28.41
N MET A 574 -0.29 1.76 -27.54
CA MET A 574 -0.19 1.96 -26.09
C MET A 574 1.13 1.56 -25.45
N GLY A 575 1.90 0.66 -26.07
CA GLY A 575 3.15 0.14 -25.49
C GLY A 575 2.92 -0.38 -24.07
N SER A 576 3.58 0.22 -23.09
CA SER A 576 3.44 -0.08 -21.65
C SER A 576 2.12 0.40 -21.03
N GLY A 577 1.24 1.05 -21.79
CA GLY A 577 -0.06 1.56 -21.31
C GLY A 577 0.02 2.85 -20.51
N HIS A 578 1.18 3.53 -20.49
CA HIS A 578 1.42 4.69 -19.62
C HIS A 578 0.39 5.82 -19.81
N PHE A 579 -0.06 6.05 -21.05
CA PHE A 579 -1.10 7.05 -21.35
C PHE A 579 -2.46 6.63 -20.81
N LEU A 580 -2.86 5.38 -21.01
CA LEU A 580 -4.15 4.84 -20.55
C LEU A 580 -4.26 4.86 -19.03
N VAL A 581 -3.17 4.51 -18.33
CA VAL A 581 -3.16 4.55 -16.86
C VAL A 581 -3.32 6.00 -16.36
N ALA A 582 -2.58 6.95 -16.92
CA ALA A 582 -2.72 8.35 -16.56
C ALA A 582 -4.10 8.95 -16.95
N ALA A 583 -4.70 8.45 -18.03
CA ALA A 583 -6.05 8.83 -18.44
C ALA A 583 -7.11 8.35 -17.44
N ILE A 584 -7.00 7.11 -16.93
CA ILE A 584 -7.92 6.56 -15.93
C ILE A 584 -7.94 7.43 -14.67
N ASP A 585 -6.78 7.86 -14.16
CA ASP A 585 -6.69 8.72 -12.97
C ASP A 585 -7.49 10.04 -13.16
N ARG A 586 -7.41 10.65 -14.35
CA ARG A 586 -8.15 11.90 -14.69
C ARG A 586 -9.64 11.63 -14.83
N ILE A 587 -10.02 10.53 -15.46
CA ILE A 587 -11.42 10.12 -15.63
C ILE A 587 -12.06 9.89 -14.26
N GLU A 588 -11.42 9.09 -13.40
CA GLU A 588 -11.90 8.78 -12.05
C GLU A 588 -12.16 10.07 -11.25
N ALA A 589 -11.21 11.01 -11.26
CA ALA A 589 -11.32 12.26 -10.53
C ALA A 589 -12.55 13.09 -10.96
N LYS A 590 -12.80 13.23 -12.27
CA LYS A 590 -13.96 14.02 -12.75
C LYS A 590 -15.28 13.25 -12.63
N PHE A 591 -15.28 11.94 -12.88
CA PHE A 591 -16.48 11.10 -12.75
C PHE A 591 -16.98 11.08 -11.31
N THR A 592 -16.08 10.93 -10.35
CA THR A 592 -16.40 10.93 -8.91
C THR A 592 -17.08 12.22 -8.47
N ALA A 593 -16.73 13.36 -9.08
CA ALA A 593 -17.37 14.64 -8.79
C ALA A 593 -18.82 14.73 -9.30
N LEU A 594 -19.22 13.93 -10.32
CA LEU A 594 -20.56 13.94 -10.92
C LEU A 594 -21.50 12.85 -10.37
N LEU A 595 -20.97 11.74 -9.84
CA LEU A 595 -21.73 10.69 -9.14
C LEU A 595 -22.85 11.18 -8.19
N PRO A 596 -22.72 12.29 -7.45
CA PRO A 596 -23.74 12.76 -6.51
C PRO A 596 -24.98 13.34 -7.18
N GLY A 597 -24.86 13.70 -8.47
CA GLY A 597 -25.98 14.18 -9.28
C GLY A 597 -26.97 13.06 -9.61
N PHE A 598 -26.54 11.80 -9.58
CA PHE A 598 -27.40 10.64 -9.74
C PHE A 598 -28.22 10.43 -8.48
N ARG A 599 -29.54 10.66 -8.57
CA ARG A 599 -30.46 10.37 -7.46
C ARG A 599 -30.65 8.86 -7.38
N SER A 600 -30.61 8.33 -6.16
CA SER A 600 -30.85 6.91 -5.86
C SER A 600 -32.29 6.49 -6.13
#